data_AF-A0A7S3U7Y8-F1
#
_entry.id   AF-A0A7S3U7Y8-F1
#
_cell.length_a   1.000
_cell.length_b   1.000
_cell.length_c   1.000
_cell.angle_alpha   90.00
_cell.angle_beta   90.00
_cell.angle_gamma   90.00
#
_symmetry.space_group_name_H-M   'P 1'
#
loop_
_entity.id
_entity.type
_entity.pdbx_description
1 polymer ?
#
loop_
_entity_poly.entity_id
_entity_poly.type
_entity_poly.pdbx_seq_one_letter_code
_entity_poly.pdbx_strand_id
1 'polypeptide(L)'
;TLSSFVITFFVGQSYTFWKNAYALTRAVQGRMNDLGMLCAAHAARGSDGQLTVESEQLLSNLARNLRLVHLLFWADVLYRRSRTFGAPFRILLSDAGFARLAE
;
A
#
# COMPACT_ATOMS: atom_id res chain seq x y z
N THR A 1 -35.15 -5.77 -22.12
CA THR A 1 -35.29 -6.80 -21.07
C THR A 1 -34.02 -7.62 -20.88
N LEU A 2 -33.46 -8.25 -21.91
CA LEU A 2 -32.20 -9.00 -21.82
C LEU A 2 -30.99 -8.12 -21.40
N SER A 3 -30.82 -6.95 -22.01
CA SER A 3 -29.70 -6.06 -21.70
C SER A 3 -29.68 -5.60 -20.23
N SER A 4 -30.86 -5.29 -19.67
CA SER A 4 -30.99 -4.93 -18.25
C SER A 4 -30.60 -6.09 -17.34
N PHE A 5 -31.02 -7.32 -17.66
CA PHE A 5 -30.62 -8.52 -16.92
C PHE A 5 -29.10 -8.71 -16.94
N VAL A 6 -28.47 -8.62 -18.12
CA VAL A 6 -27.02 -8.77 -18.27
C VAL A 6 -26.26 -7.71 -17.48
N ILE A 7 -26.70 -6.44 -17.54
CA ILE A 7 -26.08 -5.34 -16.79
C ILE A 7 -26.23 -5.56 -15.28
N THR A 8 -27.43 -5.88 -14.79
CA THR A 8 -27.65 -6.11 -13.35
C THR A 8 -26.82 -7.28 -12.84
N PHE A 9 -26.74 -8.38 -13.59
CA PHE A 9 -25.90 -9.51 -13.24
C PHE A 9 -24.41 -9.13 -13.19
N PHE A 10 -23.92 -8.48 -14.24
CA PHE A 10 -22.53 -8.03 -14.32
C PHE A 10 -22.19 -7.08 -13.16
N VAL A 11 -23.01 -6.06 -12.93
CA VAL A 11 -22.81 -5.09 -11.84
C VAL A 11 -22.83 -5.78 -10.47
N GLY A 12 -23.72 -6.75 -10.24
CA GLY A 12 -23.75 -7.52 -9.00
C GLY A 12 -22.44 -8.26 -8.73
N GLN A 13 -21.87 -8.90 -9.77
CA GLN A 13 -20.59 -9.59 -9.68
C GLN A 13 -19.43 -8.59 -9.49
N SER A 14 -19.38 -7.51 -10.27
CA SER A 14 -18.37 -6.47 -10.15
C SER A 14 -18.37 -5.81 -8.78
N TYR A 15 -19.55 -5.53 -8.21
CA TYR A 15 -19.67 -4.94 -6.88
C TYR A 15 -19.16 -5.87 -5.79
N THR A 16 -19.48 -7.17 -5.88
CA THR A 16 -18.97 -8.17 -4.94
C THR A 16 -17.45 -8.27 -5.00
N PHE A 17 -16.88 -8.29 -6.21
CA PHE A 17 -15.44 -8.24 -6.41
C PHE A 17 -14.81 -6.98 -5.82
N TRP A 18 -15.39 -5.81 -6.10
CA TRP A 18 -14.91 -4.53 -5.58
C TRP A 18 -14.90 -4.49 -4.05
N LYS A 19 -15.97 -4.94 -3.39
CA LYS A 19 -16.03 -5.00 -1.92
C LYS A 19 -14.91 -5.84 -1.33
N ASN A 20 -14.65 -7.01 -1.92
CA ASN A 20 -13.59 -7.90 -1.44
C ASN A 20 -12.21 -7.27 -1.63
N ALA A 21 -11.95 -6.69 -2.80
CA ALA A 21 -10.71 -5.97 -3.07
C ALA A 21 -10.52 -4.79 -2.11
N TYR A 22 -11.56 -3.99 -1.88
CA TYR A 22 -11.54 -2.87 -0.94
C TYR A 22 -11.21 -3.32 0.49
N ALA A 23 -11.89 -4.36 0.99
CA ALA A 23 -11.67 -4.88 2.32
C ALA A 23 -10.21 -5.35 2.53
N LEU A 24 -9.66 -6.08 1.55
CA LEU A 24 -8.26 -6.51 1.57
C LEU A 24 -7.28 -5.34 1.55
N THR A 25 -7.52 -4.34 0.70
CA THR A 25 -6.68 -3.13 0.64
C THR A 25 -6.67 -2.40 1.97
N ARG A 26 -7.84 -2.25 2.61
CA ARG A 26 -7.94 -1.60 3.93
C ARG A 26 -7.27 -2.43 5.03
N ALA A 27 -7.34 -3.75 4.98
CA ALA A 27 -6.65 -4.61 5.92
C ALA A 27 -5.12 -4.44 5.84
N VAL A 28 -4.56 -4.44 4.61
CA VAL A 28 -3.12 -4.19 4.39
C VAL A 28 -2.70 -2.82 4.93
N GLN A 29 -3.47 -1.77 4.63
CA GLN A 29 -3.24 -0.42 5.15
C GLN A 29 -3.29 -0.37 6.67
N GLY A 30 -4.25 -1.04 7.29
CA GLY A 30 -4.39 -1.14 8.74
C GLY A 30 -3.17 -1.78 9.40
N ARG A 31 -2.69 -2.92 8.88
CA ARG A 31 -1.51 -3.61 9.43
C ARG A 31 -0.23 -2.77 9.37
N MET A 32 -0.02 -2.02 8.29
CA MET A 32 1.14 -1.11 8.22
C MET A 32 1.03 0.05 9.21
N ASN A 33 -0.19 0.58 9.43
CA ASN A 33 -0.43 1.58 10.45
C ASN A 33 -0.17 1.03 11.86
N ASP A 34 -0.58 -0.21 12.13
CA ASP A 34 -0.32 -0.88 13.41
C ASP A 34 1.18 -0.98 13.70
N LEU A 35 1.99 -1.32 12.68
CA LEU A 35 3.46 -1.31 12.80
C LEU A 35 4.00 0.08 13.14
N GLY A 36 3.54 1.12 12.43
CA GLY A 36 3.93 2.50 12.68
C GLY A 36 3.58 2.95 14.11
N MET A 37 2.37 2.62 14.57
CA MET A 37 1.91 2.92 15.92
C MET A 37 2.70 2.17 17.00
N LEU A 38 3.00 0.89 16.79
CA LEU A 38 3.78 0.09 17.73
C LEU A 38 5.19 0.67 17.91
N CYS A 39 5.85 1.05 16.81
CA CYS A 39 7.16 1.68 16.87
C CYS A 39 7.10 3.06 17.52
N ALA A 40 6.09 3.88 17.20
CA ALA A 40 5.94 5.21 17.78
C ALA A 40 5.61 5.17 19.29
N ALA A 41 4.89 4.15 19.74
CA ALA A 41 4.53 3.95 21.15
C ALA A 41 5.73 3.54 22.02
N HIS A 42 6.73 2.88 21.42
CA HIS A 42 7.94 2.41 22.11
C HIS A 42 9.19 3.22 21.76
N ALA A 43 9.05 4.29 20.98
CA ALA A 43 10.15 5.18 20.64
C ALA A 43 10.70 5.88 21.88
N ALA A 44 12.03 6.02 21.95
CA ALA A 44 12.68 6.67 23.08
C ALA A 44 12.35 8.17 23.10
N ARG A 45 12.18 8.70 24.30
CA ARG A 45 11.80 10.10 24.54
C ARG A 45 12.74 10.76 25.53
N GLY A 46 12.97 12.05 25.34
CA GLY A 46 13.70 12.89 26.28
C GLY A 46 12.91 13.14 27.57
N SER A 47 13.55 13.83 28.52
CA SER A 47 12.91 14.27 29.76
C SER A 47 11.77 15.27 29.53
N ASP A 48 11.76 15.92 28.37
CA ASP A 48 10.70 16.81 27.87
C ASP A 48 9.52 16.07 27.22
N GLY A 49 9.58 14.73 27.13
CA GLY A 49 8.58 13.89 26.49
C GLY A 49 8.62 13.90 24.96
N GLN A 50 9.52 14.67 24.35
CA GLN A 50 9.72 14.68 22.90
C GLN A 50 10.51 13.45 22.46
N LEU A 51 10.36 13.08 21.19
CA LEU A 51 11.17 12.00 20.61
C LEU A 51 12.65 12.39 20.63
N THR A 52 13.52 11.42 20.94
CA THR A 52 14.96 11.65 20.72
C THR A 52 15.24 11.75 19.23
N VAL A 53 16.34 12.44 18.86
CA VAL A 53 16.74 12.63 17.46
C VAL A 53 16.89 11.28 16.74
N GLU A 54 17.46 10.28 17.41
CA GLU A 54 17.65 8.94 16.88
C GLU A 54 16.32 8.23 16.66
N SER A 55 15.36 8.40 17.59
CA SER A 55 14.03 7.81 17.49
C SER A 55 13.23 8.44 16.35
N GLU A 56 13.32 9.76 16.18
CA GLU A 56 12.69 10.46 15.07
C GLU A 56 13.25 10.00 13.72
N GLN A 57 14.56 9.89 13.60
CA GLN A 57 15.22 9.36 12.38
C GLN A 57 14.79 7.93 12.08
N LEU A 58 14.73 7.06 13.09
CA LEU A 58 14.28 5.68 12.93
C LEU A 58 12.83 5.62 12.45
N LEU A 59 11.92 6.38 13.07
CA LEU A 59 10.51 6.41 12.68
C LEU A 59 10.32 6.96 11.26
N SER A 60 11.10 7.98 10.87
CA SER A 60 11.10 8.52 9.51
C SER A 60 11.52 7.47 8.47
N ASN A 61 12.61 6.75 8.74
CA ASN A 61 13.09 5.66 7.88
C ASN A 61 12.08 4.51 7.79
N LEU A 62 11.47 4.14 8.93
CA LEU A 62 10.42 3.12 8.96
C LEU A 62 9.22 3.54 8.10
N ALA A 63 8.75 4.78 8.23
CA ALA A 63 7.62 5.29 7.46
C ALA A 63 7.88 5.25 5.94
N ARG A 64 9.10 5.65 5.53
CA ARG A 64 9.55 5.55 4.13
C ARG A 64 9.57 4.12 3.63
N ASN A 65 10.13 3.20 4.41
CA ASN A 65 10.21 1.78 4.05
C ASN A 65 8.82 1.13 3.97
N LEU A 66 7.91 1.44 4.90
CA LEU A 66 6.53 0.94 4.85
C LEU A 66 5.80 1.43 3.60
N ARG A 67 5.98 2.70 3.21
CA ARG A 67 5.43 3.24 1.97
C ARG A 67 5.99 2.53 0.74
N LEU A 68 7.31 2.32 0.69
CA LEU A 68 7.97 1.62 -0.41
C LEU A 68 7.47 0.18 -0.55
N VAL A 69 7.40 -0.56 0.57
CA VAL A 69 6.85 -1.92 0.60
C VAL A 69 5.42 -1.95 0.09
N HIS A 70 4.57 -1.00 0.51
CA HIS A 70 3.19 -0.92 0.05
C HIS A 70 3.09 -0.73 -1.47
N LEU A 71 3.90 0.18 -2.02
CA LEU A 71 3.94 0.47 -3.45
C LEU A 71 4.42 -0.75 -4.25
N LEU A 72 5.53 -1.35 -3.83
CA LEU A 72 6.11 -2.52 -4.49
C LEU A 72 5.17 -3.73 -4.41
N PHE A 73 4.50 -3.92 -3.27
CA PHE A 73 3.49 -4.96 -3.10
C PHE A 73 2.36 -4.80 -4.13
N TRP A 74 1.78 -3.61 -4.27
CA TRP A 74 0.71 -3.39 -5.26
C TRP A 74 1.21 -3.46 -6.69
N ALA A 75 2.40 -2.95 -6.98
CA ALA A 75 3.03 -3.07 -8.29
C ALA A 75 3.17 -4.54 -8.70
N ASP A 76 3.60 -5.39 -7.77
CA ASP A 76 3.73 -6.82 -7.97
C ASP A 76 2.38 -7.54 -8.11
N VAL A 77 1.40 -7.25 -7.23
CA VAL A 77 0.04 -7.81 -7.34
C VAL A 77 -0.58 -7.49 -8.69
N LEU A 78 -0.40 -6.26 -9.18
CA LEU A 78 -0.84 -5.86 -10.51
C LEU A 78 0.00 -6.55 -11.60
N TYR A 79 1.33 -6.59 -11.48
CA TYR A 79 2.23 -7.21 -12.45
C TYR A 79 1.97 -8.71 -12.65
N ARG A 80 1.86 -9.50 -11.57
CA ARG A 80 1.57 -10.94 -11.66
C ARG A 80 0.23 -11.21 -12.34
N ARG A 81 -0.76 -10.34 -12.11
CA ARG A 81 -2.08 -10.45 -12.71
C ARG A 81 -2.13 -9.93 -14.15
N SER A 82 -1.23 -9.01 -14.51
CA SER A 82 -1.10 -8.44 -15.86
C SER A 82 -0.06 -9.13 -16.74
N ARG A 83 0.62 -10.18 -16.28
CA ARG A 83 1.58 -10.97 -17.09
C ARG A 83 0.97 -11.48 -18.39
N THR A 84 -0.36 -11.61 -18.44
CA THR A 84 -1.13 -12.03 -19.62
C THR A 84 -1.48 -10.86 -20.57
N PHE A 85 -1.35 -9.60 -20.14
CA PHE A 85 -1.80 -8.41 -20.90
C PHE A 85 -0.82 -7.21 -20.92
N GLY A 86 0.44 -7.37 -20.46
CA GLY A 86 1.51 -6.40 -20.74
C GLY A 86 1.47 -5.07 -19.97
N ALA A 87 1.02 -5.04 -18.71
CA ALA A 87 1.08 -3.78 -17.95
C ALA A 87 2.54 -3.38 -17.59
N PRO A 88 2.98 -2.15 -17.88
CA PRO A 88 4.38 -1.74 -17.82
C PRO A 88 4.73 -1.12 -16.45
N PHE A 89 4.71 -1.91 -15.37
CA PHE A 89 5.29 -1.46 -14.10
C PHE A 89 6.83 -1.47 -14.10
N ARG A 90 7.47 -1.71 -15.27
CA ARG A 90 8.91 -1.60 -15.48
C ARG A 90 9.49 -0.24 -15.08
N ILE A 91 8.70 0.83 -15.15
CA ILE A 91 9.15 2.16 -14.74
C ILE A 91 9.39 2.26 -13.22
N LEU A 92 8.71 1.44 -12.41
CA LEU A 92 8.97 1.35 -10.97
C LEU A 92 10.21 0.52 -10.65
N LEU A 93 10.72 -0.23 -11.64
CA LEU A 93 11.96 -0.99 -11.57
C LEU A 93 13.16 -0.23 -12.13
N SER A 94 12.97 0.99 -12.65
CA SER A 94 14.07 1.84 -13.11
C SER A 94 14.57 2.74 -11.98
N ASP A 95 15.86 3.07 -12.00
CA ASP A 95 16.48 3.93 -10.98
C ASP A 95 15.77 5.28 -10.84
N ALA A 96 15.28 5.85 -11.95
CA ALA A 96 14.53 7.10 -11.96
C ALA A 96 13.14 6.97 -11.32
N GLY A 97 12.45 5.84 -11.51
CA GLY A 97 11.18 5.58 -10.84
C GLY A 97 11.36 5.28 -9.36
N PHE A 98 12.42 4.56 -9.01
CA PHE A 98 12.76 4.23 -7.64
C PHE A 98 13.21 5.46 -6.84
N ALA A 99 14.02 6.35 -7.44
CA ALA A 99 14.45 7.61 -6.81
C ALA A 99 13.25 8.51 -6.45
N ARG A 100 12.24 8.59 -7.32
CA ARG A 100 10.99 9.33 -7.07
C ARG A 100 10.10 8.72 -5.98
N LEU A 101 10.35 7.47 -5.59
CA LEU A 101 9.62 6.81 -4.50
C LEU A 101 10.31 6.95 -3.13
N ALA A 102 11.61 7.28 -3.14
CA ALA A 102 12.45 7.34 -1.94
C ALA A 102 12.59 8.76 -1.34
N GLU A 103 12.23 9.80 -2.09
CA GLU A 103 12.08 11.19 -1.59
C GLU A 103 10.84 11.34 -0.67
#